data_AF-A0A356M722-F1
#
_entry.id   AF-A0A356M722-F1
#
_cell.length_a   1.000
_cell.length_b   1.000
_cell.length_c   1.000
_cell.angle_alpha   90.00
_cell.angle_beta   90.00
_cell.angle_gamma   90.00
#
_symmetry.space_group_name_H-M   'P 1'
#
loop_
_entity.id
_entity.type
_entity.pdbx_description
1 polymer ?
#
loop_
_entity_poly.entity_id
_entity_poly.type
_entity_poly.pdbx_seq_one_letter_code
_entity_poly.pdbx_strand_id
1 'polypeptide(L)'
;MITVTPTPRRVGVLIYGDLEDLHSLDDAIGNVLGDEASPGSEYEMPALQILAISYELRQAWLGQRQATFVGNGMSPAVQQALKKIGPAHNVYFQIRIAIPEILFDVMALGDFIEIHSRKARLPALDRDILIVQLFQAEVTAALQSLLFPAAAARLAELIYGTVPRFRNYYTHYVEMLNGRFMQLTPEKRVQQILPLARRISERGSDYLRFARNLEESAEELDCLPEDLETVSGSTALSAEEW
;
A
#
# COMPACT_ATOMS: atom_id res chain seq x y z
N MET A 1 15.54 7.80 -1.45
CA MET A 1 14.79 6.82 -2.24
C MET A 1 13.94 5.98 -1.29
N ILE A 2 12.66 5.78 -1.63
CA ILE A 2 11.78 4.90 -0.86
C ILE A 2 12.31 3.48 -0.87
N THR A 3 12.24 2.81 0.27
CA THR A 3 12.63 1.41 0.45
C THR A 3 11.52 0.68 1.18
N VAL A 4 11.21 -0.54 0.75
CA VAL A 4 10.19 -1.37 1.38
C VAL A 4 10.78 -2.69 1.84
N THR A 5 10.51 -3.10 3.09
CA THR A 5 10.94 -4.40 3.61
C THR A 5 9.81 -5.12 4.35
N PRO A 6 9.75 -6.47 4.32
CA PRO A 6 8.80 -7.20 5.14
C PRO A 6 9.03 -6.98 6.64
N THR A 7 7.95 -6.96 7.41
CA THR A 7 8.05 -6.89 8.87
C THR A 7 8.54 -8.23 9.45
N PRO A 8 9.22 -8.24 10.62
CA PRO A 8 9.77 -9.47 11.21
C PRO A 8 8.75 -10.59 11.43
N ARG A 9 7.52 -10.27 11.85
CA ARG A 9 6.42 -11.25 12.03
C ARG A 9 5.60 -11.45 10.76
N ARG A 10 6.00 -10.83 9.64
CA ARG A 10 5.37 -10.96 8.32
C ARG A 10 3.88 -10.59 8.32
N VAL A 11 3.52 -9.65 9.18
CA VAL A 11 2.20 -9.02 9.23
C VAL A 11 2.02 -8.07 8.06
N GLY A 12 3.11 -7.39 7.69
CA GLY A 12 3.05 -6.26 6.81
C GLY A 12 4.38 -5.98 6.14
N VAL A 13 4.47 -4.76 5.65
CA VAL A 13 5.68 -4.13 5.15
C VAL A 13 6.00 -2.88 5.95
N LEU A 14 7.28 -2.56 5.98
CA LEU A 14 7.85 -1.33 6.50
C LEU A 14 8.27 -0.50 5.29
N ILE A 15 7.75 0.72 5.21
CA ILE A 15 8.08 1.66 4.15
C ILE A 15 8.94 2.76 4.76
N TYR A 16 10.09 3.03 4.16
CA TYR A 16 11.07 4.00 4.64
C TYR A 16 11.45 4.99 3.56
N GLY A 17 11.74 6.22 3.96
CA GLY A 17 12.33 7.24 3.11
C GLY A 17 12.75 8.45 3.94
N ASP A 18 13.53 9.34 3.34
CA ASP A 18 13.71 10.67 3.91
C ASP A 18 12.45 11.55 3.71
N LEU A 19 12.51 12.80 4.14
CA LEU A 19 11.37 13.72 4.02
C LEU A 19 10.93 13.92 2.56
N GLU A 20 11.88 14.09 1.65
CA GLU A 20 11.62 14.40 0.25
C GLU A 20 11.06 13.19 -0.49
N ASP A 21 11.56 12.00 -0.15
CA ASP A 21 11.02 10.73 -0.62
C ASP A 21 9.53 10.58 -0.27
N LEU A 22 9.19 10.77 1.01
CA LEU A 22 7.80 10.57 1.47
C LEU A 22 6.86 11.64 0.92
N HIS A 23 7.30 12.91 0.85
CA HIS A 23 6.52 13.99 0.23
C HIS A 23 6.27 13.71 -1.25
N SER A 24 7.31 13.30 -1.98
CA SER A 24 7.17 12.99 -3.41
C SER A 24 6.19 11.87 -3.66
N LEU A 25 6.13 10.85 -2.79
CA LEU A 25 5.15 9.77 -2.90
C LEU A 25 3.73 10.23 -2.54
N ASP A 26 3.56 11.02 -1.48
CA ASP A 26 2.23 11.55 -1.09
C ASP A 26 1.62 12.40 -2.22
N ASP A 27 2.42 13.33 -2.78
CA ASP A 27 2.00 14.18 -3.89
C ASP A 27 1.66 13.34 -5.14
N ALA A 28 2.52 12.37 -5.49
CA ALA A 28 2.31 11.53 -6.66
C ALA A 28 1.06 10.64 -6.53
N ILE A 29 0.80 10.08 -5.34
CA ILE A 29 -0.44 9.32 -5.06
C ILE A 29 -1.65 10.24 -5.25
N GLY A 30 -1.65 11.42 -4.62
CA GLY A 30 -2.76 12.38 -4.74
C GLY A 30 -3.05 12.78 -6.20
N ASN A 31 -2.00 13.05 -6.98
CA ASN A 31 -2.13 13.44 -8.38
C ASN A 31 -2.63 12.29 -9.28
N VAL A 32 -2.14 11.07 -9.07
CA VAL A 32 -2.55 9.88 -9.87
C VAL A 32 -3.99 9.47 -9.56
N LEU A 33 -4.44 9.59 -8.31
CA LEU A 33 -5.83 9.36 -7.95
C LEU A 33 -6.77 10.38 -8.64
N GLY A 34 -6.39 11.66 -8.57
CA GLY A 34 -7.10 12.76 -9.24
C GLY A 34 -8.60 12.82 -8.89
N ASP A 35 -9.42 13.21 -9.87
CA ASP A 35 -10.87 13.37 -9.68
C ASP A 35 -11.59 12.06 -9.35
N GLU A 36 -11.00 10.89 -9.65
CA GLU A 36 -11.61 9.59 -9.38
C GLU A 36 -11.72 9.29 -7.88
N ALA A 37 -10.98 10.03 -7.05
CA ALA A 37 -11.09 9.98 -5.58
C ALA A 37 -12.25 10.82 -5.02
N SER A 38 -13.01 11.52 -5.87
CA SER A 38 -14.11 12.37 -5.41
C SER A 38 -15.27 11.54 -4.84
N PRO A 39 -16.00 12.06 -3.83
CA PRO A 39 -17.20 11.41 -3.33
C PRO A 39 -18.25 11.16 -4.42
N GLY A 40 -18.88 9.99 -4.39
CA GLY A 40 -19.81 9.48 -5.39
C GLY A 40 -19.15 8.85 -6.63
N SER A 41 -17.82 8.79 -6.68
CA SER A 41 -17.08 8.11 -7.75
C SER A 41 -17.16 6.59 -7.59
N GLU A 42 -17.14 5.87 -8.70
CA GLU A 42 -17.03 4.41 -8.71
C GLU A 42 -15.68 3.90 -8.17
N TYR A 43 -14.73 4.81 -7.93
CA TYR A 43 -13.43 4.55 -7.32
C TYR A 43 -13.27 5.19 -5.94
N GLU A 44 -14.34 5.75 -5.35
CA GLU A 44 -14.29 6.42 -4.05
C GLU A 44 -13.66 5.53 -2.97
N MET A 45 -14.22 4.34 -2.72
CA MET A 45 -13.70 3.46 -1.67
C MET A 45 -12.26 2.98 -1.93
N PRO A 46 -11.91 2.52 -3.15
CA PRO A 46 -10.51 2.24 -3.48
C PRO A 46 -9.57 3.43 -3.25
N ALA A 47 -9.99 4.65 -3.60
CA ALA A 47 -9.18 5.84 -3.42
C ALA A 47 -9.01 6.19 -1.94
N LEU A 48 -10.08 6.11 -1.13
CA LEU A 48 -10.00 6.33 0.32
C LEU A 48 -9.04 5.35 1.00
N GLN A 49 -9.09 4.07 0.59
CA GLN A 49 -8.17 3.05 1.08
C GLN A 49 -6.71 3.39 0.75
N ILE A 50 -6.42 3.81 -0.49
CA ILE A 50 -5.06 4.24 -0.88
C ILE A 50 -4.64 5.52 -0.13
N LEU A 51 -5.56 6.48 0.06
CA LEU A 51 -5.30 7.72 0.79
C LEU A 51 -4.98 7.49 2.28
N ALA A 52 -5.29 6.31 2.83
CA ALA A 52 -4.81 5.91 4.15
C ALA A 52 -3.28 5.79 4.18
N ILE A 53 -2.63 5.37 3.08
CA ILE A 53 -1.16 5.39 2.94
C ILE A 53 -0.66 6.83 3.06
N SER A 54 -1.24 7.74 2.27
CA SER A 54 -0.94 9.18 2.29
C SER A 54 -1.07 9.77 3.70
N TYR A 55 -2.11 9.37 4.44
CA TYR A 55 -2.26 9.76 5.84
C TYR A 55 -1.11 9.25 6.72
N GLU A 56 -0.76 7.98 6.63
CA GLU A 56 0.35 7.40 7.39
C GLU A 56 1.70 8.05 7.07
N LEU A 57 1.96 8.33 5.78
CA LEU A 57 3.15 9.05 5.33
C LEU A 57 3.24 10.43 6.00
N ARG A 58 2.15 11.21 5.97
CA ARG A 58 2.05 12.51 6.65
C ARG A 58 2.35 12.40 8.14
N GLN A 59 1.75 11.43 8.82
CA GLN A 59 1.99 11.21 10.25
C GLN A 59 3.46 10.89 10.54
N ALA A 60 4.15 10.18 9.64
CA ALA A 60 5.53 9.81 9.84
C ALA A 60 6.49 11.01 9.86
N TRP A 61 6.42 11.89 8.87
CA TRP A 61 7.29 13.07 8.84
C TRP A 61 6.86 14.18 9.80
N LEU A 62 5.62 14.16 10.30
CA LEU A 62 5.19 14.97 11.46
C LEU A 62 5.75 14.44 12.79
N GLY A 63 6.55 13.37 12.78
CA GLY A 63 7.18 12.79 13.95
C GLY A 63 6.24 11.93 14.81
N GLN A 64 5.07 11.55 14.27
CA GLN A 64 4.07 10.72 14.95
C GLN A 64 4.26 9.22 14.65
N ARG A 65 5.30 8.85 13.90
CA ARG A 65 5.72 7.47 13.63
C ARG A 65 7.21 7.28 13.91
N GLN A 66 7.69 6.05 13.71
CA GLN A 66 9.09 5.70 13.97
C GLN A 66 10.02 6.34 12.95
N ALA A 67 11.27 6.56 13.37
CA ALA A 67 12.35 6.99 12.50
C ALA A 67 13.62 6.17 12.81
N THR A 68 14.47 6.01 11.81
CA THR A 68 15.74 5.30 11.90
C THR A 68 16.86 6.14 11.29
N PHE A 69 18.10 5.86 11.68
CA PHE A 69 19.28 6.54 11.14
C PHE A 69 19.97 5.63 10.13
N VAL A 70 20.09 6.11 8.89
CA VAL A 70 20.69 5.36 7.78
C VAL A 70 22.01 6.03 7.40
N GLY A 71 23.09 5.25 7.29
CA GLY A 71 24.39 5.79 6.92
C GLY A 71 24.34 6.49 5.56
N ASN A 72 24.83 7.73 5.48
CA ASN A 72 24.71 8.56 4.28
C ASN A 72 25.97 8.57 3.40
N GLY A 73 26.92 7.68 3.69
CA GLY A 73 28.18 7.57 2.95
C GLY A 73 29.20 8.67 3.25
N MET A 74 28.93 9.58 4.21
CA MET A 74 29.82 10.70 4.59
C MET A 74 31.03 10.23 5.41
N SER A 75 31.94 9.50 4.76
CA SER A 75 33.17 8.99 5.37
C SER A 75 34.16 10.12 5.73
N PRO A 76 35.12 9.90 6.65
CA PRO A 76 36.13 10.90 6.99
C PRO A 76 36.91 11.41 5.77
N ALA A 77 37.19 10.54 4.80
CA ALA A 77 37.86 10.92 3.55
C ALA A 77 37.00 11.87 2.70
N VAL A 78 35.69 11.61 2.59
CA VAL A 78 34.75 12.48 1.88
C VAL A 78 34.62 13.83 2.59
N GLN A 79 34.53 13.85 3.91
CA GLN A 79 34.49 15.08 4.71
C GLN A 79 35.75 15.93 4.50
N GLN A 80 36.92 15.29 4.50
CA GLN A 80 38.20 15.95 4.25
C GLN A 80 38.27 16.52 2.83
N ALA A 81 37.85 15.75 1.82
CA ALA A 81 37.83 16.19 0.42
C ALA A 81 36.87 17.38 0.21
N LEU A 82 35.69 17.33 0.82
CA LEU A 82 34.69 18.41 0.75
C LEU A 82 35.02 19.60 1.65
N LYS A 83 36.02 19.47 2.55
CA LYS A 83 36.33 20.45 3.62
C LYS A 83 35.09 20.83 4.44
N LYS A 84 34.20 19.86 4.66
CA LYS A 84 32.94 20.05 5.40
C LYS A 84 32.82 18.98 6.49
N ILE A 85 32.42 19.41 7.68
CA ILE A 85 32.03 18.53 8.77
C ILE A 85 30.51 18.32 8.66
N GLY A 86 30.05 17.09 8.78
CA GLY A 86 28.62 16.75 8.68
C GLY A 86 28.27 15.42 9.34
N PRO A 87 26.97 15.16 9.57
CA PRO A 87 26.51 13.90 10.12
C PRO A 87 26.82 12.73 9.17
N ALA A 88 27.12 11.56 9.74
CA ALA A 88 27.37 10.33 8.99
C ALA A 88 26.08 9.54 8.65
N HIS A 89 24.93 10.03 9.10
CA HIS A 89 23.64 9.38 8.93
C HIS A 89 22.57 10.40 8.51
N ASN A 90 21.62 9.94 7.71
CA ASN A 90 20.36 10.61 7.40
C ASN A 90 19.25 10.04 8.28
N VAL A 91 18.21 10.84 8.52
CA VAL A 91 16.99 10.40 9.20
C VAL A 91 16.02 9.85 8.16
N TYR A 92 15.56 8.63 8.37
CA TYR A 92 14.53 7.98 7.56
C TYR A 92 13.30 7.79 8.42
N PHE A 93 12.14 8.24 7.93
CA PHE A 93 10.86 8.01 8.56
C PHE A 93 10.30 6.65 8.16
N GLN A 94 9.47 6.05 9.01
CA GLN A 94 8.95 4.71 8.83
C GLN A 94 7.45 4.63 9.07
N ILE A 95 6.73 3.99 8.15
CA ILE A 95 5.34 3.55 8.34
C ILE A 95 5.22 2.03 8.24
N ARG A 96 4.10 1.50 8.73
CA ARG A 96 3.80 0.06 8.70
C ARG A 96 2.44 -0.14 8.06
N ILE A 97 2.34 -1.05 7.10
CA ILE A 97 1.10 -1.36 6.40
C ILE A 97 0.93 -2.87 6.33
N ALA A 98 -0.26 -3.38 6.63
CA ALA A 98 -0.52 -4.81 6.63
C ALA A 98 -0.46 -5.40 5.21
N ILE A 99 -0.08 -6.68 5.09
CA ILE A 99 0.04 -7.34 3.77
C ILE A 99 -1.26 -7.28 2.96
N PRO A 100 -2.46 -7.54 3.52
CA PRO A 100 -3.71 -7.47 2.77
C PRO A 100 -4.02 -6.07 2.23
N GLU A 101 -3.77 -5.04 3.05
CA GLU A 101 -3.96 -3.62 2.68
C GLU A 101 -2.99 -3.24 1.56
N ILE A 102 -1.69 -3.42 1.77
CA ILE A 102 -0.69 -3.01 0.76
C ILE A 102 -0.84 -3.78 -0.56
N LEU A 103 -1.28 -5.05 -0.51
CA LEU A 103 -1.60 -5.83 -1.72
C LEU A 103 -2.76 -5.20 -2.49
N PHE A 104 -3.82 -4.81 -1.80
CA PHE A 104 -4.93 -4.11 -2.42
C PHE A 104 -4.45 -2.78 -3.00
N ASP A 105 -3.74 -1.97 -2.22
CA ASP A 105 -3.31 -0.63 -2.61
C ASP A 105 -2.48 -0.65 -3.89
N VAL A 106 -1.45 -1.50 -3.97
CA VAL A 106 -0.61 -1.58 -5.18
C VAL A 106 -1.34 -2.14 -6.39
N MET A 107 -2.35 -3.00 -6.19
CA MET A 107 -3.17 -3.49 -7.30
C MET A 107 -4.15 -2.41 -7.79
N ALA A 108 -4.81 -1.71 -6.87
CA ALA A 108 -5.77 -0.66 -7.16
C ALA A 108 -5.09 0.57 -7.78
N LEU A 109 -3.88 0.93 -7.33
CA LEU A 109 -3.05 1.95 -7.97
C LEU A 109 -2.80 1.67 -9.46
N GLY A 110 -2.80 0.40 -9.89
CA GLY A 110 -2.72 0.04 -11.31
C GLY A 110 -3.88 0.60 -12.13
N ASP A 111 -5.10 0.55 -11.60
CA ASP A 111 -6.30 1.11 -12.24
C ASP A 111 -6.20 2.64 -12.35
N PHE A 112 -5.76 3.32 -11.28
CA PHE A 112 -5.60 4.78 -11.27
C PHE A 112 -4.49 5.24 -12.22
N ILE A 113 -3.36 4.51 -12.28
CA ILE A 113 -2.31 4.77 -13.27
C ILE A 113 -2.88 4.67 -14.69
N GLU A 114 -3.69 3.65 -14.98
CA GLU A 114 -4.31 3.50 -16.31
C GLU A 114 -5.25 4.67 -16.63
N ILE A 115 -6.10 5.06 -15.67
CA ILE A 115 -7.03 6.19 -15.84
C ILE A 115 -6.27 7.50 -16.06
N HIS A 116 -5.27 7.79 -15.23
CA HIS A 116 -4.43 8.98 -15.34
C HIS A 116 -3.64 9.00 -16.65
N SER A 117 -3.07 7.85 -17.06
CA SER A 117 -2.33 7.70 -18.32
C SER A 117 -3.16 8.05 -19.55
N ARG A 118 -4.48 7.82 -19.53
CA ARG A 118 -5.37 8.20 -20.64
C ARG A 118 -5.55 9.72 -20.76
N LYS A 119 -5.36 10.45 -19.66
CA LYS A 119 -5.46 11.92 -19.58
C LYS A 119 -4.10 12.59 -19.87
N ALA A 120 -2.99 11.90 -19.62
CA ALA A 120 -1.64 12.43 -19.78
C ALA A 120 -1.16 12.46 -21.26
N ARG A 121 -0.45 13.52 -21.65
CA ARG A 121 0.08 13.69 -23.02
C ARG A 121 1.20 12.71 -23.36
N LEU A 122 2.07 12.41 -22.38
CA LEU A 122 3.22 11.51 -22.51
C LEU A 122 3.33 10.66 -21.23
N PRO A 123 2.48 9.64 -21.06
CA PRO A 123 2.38 8.87 -19.80
C PRO A 123 3.70 8.22 -19.37
N ALA A 124 4.52 7.78 -20.33
CA ALA A 124 5.82 7.16 -20.06
C ALA A 124 6.85 8.11 -19.40
N LEU A 125 6.61 9.42 -19.45
CA LEU A 125 7.46 10.45 -18.82
C LEU A 125 6.69 11.24 -17.75
N ASP A 126 5.50 10.78 -17.38
CA ASP A 126 4.73 11.39 -16.31
C ASP A 126 5.41 11.07 -14.97
N ARG A 127 5.85 12.12 -14.27
CA ARG A 127 6.62 11.99 -13.04
C ARG A 127 5.83 11.25 -11.96
N ASP A 128 4.54 11.53 -11.83
CA ASP A 128 3.72 11.00 -10.75
C ASP A 128 3.45 9.51 -10.99
N ILE A 129 3.17 9.12 -12.24
CA ILE A 129 3.10 7.71 -12.64
C ILE A 129 4.41 6.98 -12.29
N LEU A 130 5.56 7.55 -12.64
CA LEU A 130 6.86 6.90 -12.41
C LEU A 130 7.17 6.73 -10.92
N ILE A 131 6.81 7.70 -10.08
CA ILE A 131 6.98 7.61 -8.61
C ILE A 131 6.07 6.51 -8.05
N VAL A 132 4.80 6.47 -8.43
CA VAL A 132 3.86 5.42 -7.98
C VAL A 132 4.30 4.04 -8.47
N GLN A 133 4.79 3.92 -9.70
CA GLN A 133 5.33 2.66 -10.22
C GLN A 133 6.59 2.21 -9.50
N LEU A 134 7.48 3.12 -9.11
CA LEU A 134 8.63 2.80 -8.25
C LEU A 134 8.16 2.25 -6.91
N PHE A 135 7.14 2.87 -6.30
CA PHE A 135 6.53 2.36 -5.07
C PHE A 135 5.92 0.96 -5.24
N GLN A 136 5.15 0.73 -6.32
CA GLN A 136 4.62 -0.61 -6.65
C GLN A 136 5.76 -1.65 -6.83
N ALA A 137 6.87 -1.25 -7.45
CA ALA A 137 8.03 -2.12 -7.66
C ALA A 137 8.72 -2.49 -6.34
N GLU A 138 8.95 -1.52 -5.45
CA GLU A 138 9.55 -1.75 -4.13
C GLU A 138 8.67 -2.65 -3.25
N VAL A 139 7.35 -2.41 -3.21
CA VAL A 139 6.41 -3.28 -2.50
C VAL A 139 6.43 -4.69 -3.09
N THR A 140 6.37 -4.81 -4.42
CA THR A 140 6.39 -6.11 -5.09
C THR A 140 7.66 -6.88 -4.76
N ALA A 141 8.83 -6.23 -4.82
CA ALA A 141 10.11 -6.84 -4.48
C ALA A 141 10.14 -7.30 -3.02
N ALA A 142 9.64 -6.48 -2.09
CA ALA A 142 9.53 -6.84 -0.67
C ALA A 142 8.67 -8.09 -0.47
N LEU A 143 7.48 -8.16 -1.08
CA LEU A 143 6.60 -9.33 -0.95
C LEU A 143 7.16 -10.57 -1.65
N GLN A 144 7.79 -10.41 -2.82
CA GLN A 144 8.43 -11.51 -3.54
C GLN A 144 9.60 -12.13 -2.75
N SER A 145 10.31 -11.35 -1.93
CA SER A 145 11.40 -11.84 -1.07
C SER A 145 10.93 -12.89 -0.05
N LEU A 146 9.63 -12.95 0.24
CA LEU A 146 9.02 -13.92 1.15
C LEU A 146 8.63 -15.23 0.45
N LEU A 147 8.66 -15.26 -0.89
CA LEU A 147 8.07 -16.32 -1.70
C LEU A 147 9.12 -17.12 -2.47
N PHE A 148 8.79 -18.37 -2.79
CA PHE A 148 9.57 -19.15 -3.76
C PHE A 148 9.41 -18.56 -5.17
N PRO A 149 10.40 -18.70 -6.07
CA PRO A 149 10.43 -18.01 -7.37
C PRO A 149 9.16 -18.15 -8.23
N ALA A 150 8.55 -19.35 -8.28
CA ALA A 150 7.32 -19.57 -9.03
C ALA A 150 6.12 -18.79 -8.45
N ALA A 151 6.01 -18.72 -7.13
CA ALA A 151 4.96 -17.94 -6.46
C ALA A 151 5.23 -16.42 -6.59
N ALA A 152 6.49 -16.01 -6.55
CA ALA A 152 6.91 -14.62 -6.76
C ALA A 152 6.54 -14.11 -8.17
N ALA A 153 6.81 -14.89 -9.22
CA ALA A 153 6.41 -14.55 -10.58
C ALA A 153 4.88 -14.40 -10.70
N ARG A 154 4.14 -15.36 -10.13
CA ARG A 154 2.67 -15.30 -10.17
C ARG A 154 2.10 -14.12 -9.37
N LEU A 155 2.75 -13.71 -8.29
CA LEU A 155 2.35 -12.52 -7.54
C LEU A 155 2.50 -11.26 -8.41
N ALA A 156 3.62 -11.09 -9.11
CA ALA A 156 3.82 -9.95 -10.00
C ALA A 156 2.77 -9.89 -11.10
N GLU A 157 2.42 -11.03 -11.71
CA GLU A 157 1.34 -11.10 -12.72
C GLU A 157 -0.02 -10.64 -12.16
N LEU A 158 -0.30 -10.94 -10.88
CA LEU A 158 -1.52 -10.47 -10.22
C LEU A 158 -1.47 -8.98 -9.91
N ILE A 159 -0.30 -8.45 -9.53
CA ILE A 159 -0.15 -7.02 -9.24
C ILE A 159 -0.31 -6.22 -10.53
N TYR A 160 0.47 -6.52 -11.57
CA TYR A 160 0.53 -5.77 -12.83
C TYR A 160 -0.48 -6.25 -13.90
N GLY A 161 -1.63 -6.77 -13.47
CA GLY A 161 -2.70 -7.18 -14.39
C GLY A 161 -3.14 -6.05 -15.31
N THR A 162 -3.56 -6.38 -16.54
CA THR A 162 -3.74 -5.42 -17.65
C THR A 162 -5.15 -4.82 -17.78
N VAL A 163 -6.01 -4.97 -16.78
CA VAL A 163 -7.41 -4.52 -16.84
C VAL A 163 -7.77 -3.87 -15.51
N PRO A 164 -8.55 -2.77 -15.51
CA PRO A 164 -9.09 -2.20 -14.29
C PRO A 164 -10.00 -3.21 -13.58
N ARG A 165 -9.77 -3.44 -12.29
CA ARG A 165 -10.44 -4.48 -11.47
C ARG A 165 -11.23 -3.93 -10.29
N PHE A 166 -10.93 -2.72 -9.86
CA PHE A 166 -11.34 -2.17 -8.57
C PHE A 166 -12.45 -1.11 -8.65
N ARG A 167 -13.01 -0.89 -9.84
CA ARG A 167 -14.26 -0.12 -10.00
C ARG A 167 -15.40 -0.76 -9.19
N ASN A 168 -16.11 0.05 -8.40
CA ASN A 168 -17.18 -0.35 -7.49
C ASN A 168 -16.74 -1.52 -6.58
N TYR A 169 -15.57 -1.39 -5.97
CA TYR A 169 -15.02 -2.40 -5.06
C TYR A 169 -15.27 -2.00 -3.60
N TYR A 170 -15.89 -2.89 -2.83
CA TYR A 170 -16.12 -2.70 -1.41
C TYR A 170 -14.85 -3.04 -0.60
N THR A 171 -14.14 -2.01 -0.13
CA THR A 171 -12.87 -2.14 0.62
C THR A 171 -13.04 -2.79 1.98
N HIS A 172 -14.26 -2.81 2.54
CA HIS A 172 -14.62 -3.62 3.72
C HIS A 172 -14.25 -5.10 3.57
N TYR A 173 -14.23 -5.62 2.34
CA TYR A 173 -13.78 -6.99 2.09
C TYR A 173 -12.28 -7.14 2.41
N VAL A 174 -11.46 -6.12 2.09
CA VAL A 174 -10.03 -6.07 2.42
C VAL A 174 -9.84 -6.00 3.93
N GLU A 175 -10.63 -5.17 4.64
CA GLU A 175 -10.60 -5.10 6.11
C GLU A 175 -10.93 -6.46 6.76
N MET A 176 -11.96 -7.14 6.25
CA MET A 176 -12.32 -8.49 6.70
C MET A 176 -11.17 -9.48 6.45
N LEU A 177 -10.53 -9.44 5.28
CA LEU A 177 -9.35 -10.26 4.98
C LEU A 177 -8.19 -9.92 5.91
N ASN A 178 -8.00 -8.63 6.22
CA ASN A 178 -6.98 -8.15 7.14
C ASN A 178 -7.16 -8.71 8.55
N GLY A 179 -8.37 -8.60 9.11
CA GLY A 179 -8.69 -9.17 10.43
C GLY A 179 -8.41 -10.68 10.51
N ARG A 180 -8.73 -11.43 9.45
CA ARG A 180 -8.40 -12.87 9.37
C ARG A 180 -6.90 -13.12 9.26
N PHE A 181 -6.18 -12.29 8.51
CA PHE A 181 -4.74 -12.41 8.29
C PHE A 181 -3.93 -12.13 9.56
N MET A 182 -4.34 -11.13 10.35
CA MET A 182 -3.69 -10.75 11.60
C MET A 182 -3.61 -11.90 12.60
N GLN A 183 -4.63 -12.78 12.62
CA GLN A 183 -4.72 -13.93 13.53
C GLN A 183 -3.82 -15.11 13.14
N LEU A 184 -3.18 -15.08 11.97
CA LEU A 184 -2.35 -16.18 11.48
C LEU A 184 -0.94 -16.16 12.08
N THR A 185 -0.29 -17.32 12.12
CA THR A 185 1.14 -17.41 12.46
C THR A 185 2.00 -16.89 11.31
N PRO A 186 3.25 -16.43 11.55
CA PRO A 186 4.14 -15.92 10.50
C PRO A 186 4.35 -16.87 9.31
N GLU A 187 4.34 -18.19 9.53
CA GLU A 187 4.47 -19.20 8.47
C GLU A 187 3.21 -19.26 7.61
N LYS A 188 2.04 -19.26 8.26
CA LYS A 188 0.75 -19.24 7.57
C LYS A 188 0.54 -17.94 6.79
N ARG A 189 1.00 -16.80 7.31
CA ARG A 189 0.96 -15.49 6.63
C ARG A 189 1.64 -15.54 5.25
N VAL A 190 2.86 -16.09 5.17
CA VAL A 190 3.56 -16.26 3.88
C VAL A 190 2.76 -17.12 2.91
N GLN A 191 2.19 -18.23 3.39
CA GLN A 191 1.37 -19.12 2.58
C GLN A 191 0.08 -18.45 2.07
N GLN A 192 -0.40 -17.41 2.76
CA GLN A 192 -1.60 -16.67 2.38
C GLN A 192 -1.35 -15.49 1.42
N ILE A 193 -0.11 -15.03 1.21
CA ILE A 193 0.17 -13.87 0.33
C ILE A 193 -0.44 -14.06 -1.07
N LEU A 194 -0.13 -15.18 -1.74
CA LEU A 194 -0.63 -15.45 -3.09
C LEU A 194 -2.15 -15.74 -3.13
N PRO A 195 -2.71 -16.55 -2.22
CA PRO A 195 -4.17 -16.68 -2.10
C PRO A 195 -4.91 -15.36 -1.87
N LEU A 196 -4.37 -14.46 -1.04
CA LEU A 196 -4.95 -13.14 -0.79
C LEU A 196 -4.93 -12.28 -2.05
N ALA A 197 -3.78 -12.19 -2.71
CA ALA A 197 -3.63 -11.47 -3.98
C ALA A 197 -4.70 -11.91 -5.00
N ARG A 198 -4.93 -13.22 -5.15
CA ARG A 198 -5.99 -13.76 -6.03
C ARG A 198 -7.39 -13.37 -5.60
N ARG A 199 -7.71 -13.54 -4.31
CA ARG A 199 -9.05 -13.18 -3.77
C ARG A 199 -9.37 -11.72 -3.98
N ILE A 200 -8.39 -10.86 -3.75
CA ILE A 200 -8.50 -9.41 -3.96
C ILE A 200 -8.75 -9.13 -5.44
N SER A 201 -7.94 -9.68 -6.34
CA SER A 201 -8.01 -9.35 -7.77
C SER A 201 -9.17 -9.97 -8.55
N GLU A 202 -9.61 -11.19 -8.20
CA GLU A 202 -10.53 -11.98 -9.03
C GLU A 202 -12.02 -11.74 -8.71
N ARG A 203 -12.34 -11.06 -7.59
CA ARG A 203 -13.74 -10.83 -7.12
C ARG A 203 -14.59 -12.12 -7.20
N GLY A 204 -14.03 -13.23 -6.72
CA GLY A 204 -14.68 -14.54 -6.77
C GLY A 204 -15.96 -14.63 -5.95
N SER A 205 -16.53 -15.83 -5.86
CA SER A 205 -17.80 -16.07 -5.16
C SER A 205 -17.82 -15.61 -3.70
N ASP A 206 -16.67 -15.63 -3.02
CA ASP A 206 -16.52 -15.10 -1.66
C ASP A 206 -16.73 -13.58 -1.59
N TYR A 207 -16.13 -12.83 -2.50
CA TYR A 207 -16.32 -11.39 -2.61
C TYR A 207 -17.77 -11.06 -2.99
N LEU A 208 -18.34 -11.75 -3.98
CA LEU A 208 -19.73 -11.48 -4.42
C LEU A 208 -20.75 -11.77 -3.32
N ARG A 209 -20.52 -12.81 -2.52
CA ARG A 209 -21.35 -13.07 -1.34
C ARG A 209 -21.19 -11.97 -0.29
N PHE A 210 -19.96 -11.55 -0.02
CA PHE A 210 -19.72 -10.45 0.92
C PHE A 210 -20.41 -9.16 0.47
N ALA A 211 -20.25 -8.79 -0.80
CA ALA A 211 -20.87 -7.59 -1.38
C ALA A 211 -22.39 -7.61 -1.25
N ARG A 212 -23.05 -8.72 -1.59
CA ARG A 212 -24.50 -8.85 -1.41
C ARG A 212 -24.93 -8.69 0.05
N ASN A 213 -24.24 -9.34 0.97
CA ASN A 213 -24.56 -9.23 2.39
C ASN A 213 -24.37 -7.78 2.90
N LEU A 214 -23.36 -7.08 2.38
CA LEU A 214 -23.09 -5.67 2.72
C LEU A 214 -24.22 -4.77 2.21
N GLU A 215 -24.64 -4.95 0.96
CA GLU A 215 -25.76 -4.23 0.35
C GLU A 215 -27.08 -4.51 1.08
N GLU A 216 -27.39 -5.78 1.37
CA GLU A 216 -28.56 -6.17 2.16
C GLU A 216 -28.54 -5.53 3.56
N SER A 217 -27.38 -5.48 4.22
CA SER A 217 -27.25 -4.84 5.55
C SER A 217 -27.43 -3.32 5.47
N ALA A 218 -26.94 -2.68 4.41
CA ALA A 218 -27.10 -1.24 4.20
C ALA A 218 -28.56 -0.87 3.95
N GLU A 219 -29.27 -1.69 3.16
CA GLU A 219 -30.72 -1.56 2.93
C GLU A 219 -31.52 -1.72 4.23
N GLU A 220 -31.19 -2.71 5.07
CA GLU A 220 -31.85 -2.92 6.36
C GLU A 220 -31.66 -1.75 7.34
N LEU A 221 -30.53 -1.02 7.22
CA LEU A 221 -30.15 0.08 8.10
C LEU A 221 -30.43 1.47 7.52
N ASP A 222 -30.98 1.55 6.30
CA ASP A 222 -31.28 2.81 5.57
C ASP A 222 -30.05 3.73 5.45
N CYS A 223 -28.89 3.14 5.10
CA CYS A 223 -27.64 3.85 4.87
C CYS A 223 -26.95 3.39 3.57
N LEU A 224 -25.86 4.06 3.19
CA LEU A 224 -25.04 3.59 2.06
C LEU A 224 -24.10 2.46 2.53
N PRO A 225 -23.70 1.52 1.64
CA PRO A 225 -22.72 0.49 1.99
C PRO A 225 -21.40 1.05 2.53
N GLU A 226 -21.02 2.25 2.09
CA GLU A 226 -19.83 2.97 2.53
C GLU A 226 -19.90 3.50 3.97
N ASP A 227 -21.10 3.74 4.49
CA ASP A 227 -21.32 4.19 5.86
C ASP A 227 -21.19 3.05 6.89
N LEU A 228 -21.20 1.80 6.42
CA LEU A 228 -21.10 0.64 7.29
C LEU A 228 -19.66 0.47 7.78
N GLU A 229 -19.49 0.22 9.08
CA GLU A 229 -18.19 -0.15 9.64
C GLU A 229 -18.12 -1.68 9.82
N THR A 230 -16.99 -2.29 9.44
CA THR A 230 -16.77 -3.69 9.80
C THR A 230 -16.44 -3.80 11.28
N VAL A 231 -17.05 -4.77 11.98
CA VAL A 231 -16.59 -5.19 13.31
C VAL A 231 -15.29 -6.00 13.14
N SER A 232 -14.24 -5.35 12.64
CA SER A 232 -12.91 -5.91 12.62
C SER A 232 -12.23 -5.51 13.92
N GLY A 233 -11.83 -6.51 14.71
CA GLY A 233 -11.02 -6.30 15.90
C GLY A 233 -9.62 -5.81 15.49
N SER A 234 -9.51 -4.55 15.08
CA SER A 234 -8.24 -3.85 14.93
C SER A 234 -7.68 -3.59 16.33
N THR A 235 -7.17 -4.64 16.97
CA THR A 235 -6.19 -4.45 18.03
C THR A 235 -4.95 -3.90 17.36
N ALA A 236 -4.64 -2.63 17.62
CA ALA A 236 -3.36 -2.03 17.27
C ALA A 236 -2.24 -2.96 17.76
N LEU A 237 -1.56 -3.62 16.83
CA LEU A 237 -0.47 -4.52 17.16
C LEU A 237 0.68 -3.71 17.74
N SER A 238 1.25 -4.20 18.84
CA SER A 238 2.45 -3.64 19.43
C SER A 238 3.63 -3.70 18.47
N ALA A 239 4.68 -2.92 18.73
CA ALA A 239 5.86 -2.87 17.86
C ALA A 239 6.53 -4.25 17.64
N GLU A 240 6.37 -5.18 18.60
CA GLU A 240 6.93 -6.54 18.61
C GLU A 240 6.08 -7.57 17.83
N GLU A 241 4.81 -7.24 17.57
CA GLU A 241 3.85 -8.11 16.90
C GLU A 241 3.84 -7.93 15.37
N TRP A 242 4.39 -6.83 14.88
CA TRP A 242 4.67 -6.54 13.47
C TRP A 242 5.93 -7.25 13.00
#